data_AF-A0A6I3CI28-F1
#
_entry.id   AF-A0A6I3CI28-F1
#
_cell.length_a   1.000
_cell.length_b   1.000
_cell.length_c   1.000
_cell.angle_alpha   90.00
_cell.angle_beta   90.00
_cell.angle_gamma   90.00
#
_symmetry.space_group_name_H-M   'P 1'
#
loop_
_entity.id
_entity.type
_entity.pdbx_description
1 polymer ?
#
loop_
_entity_poly.entity_id
_entity_poly.type
_entity_poly.pdbx_seq_one_letter_code
_entity_poly.pdbx_strand_id
1 'polypeptide(L)'
;MNSLEDKTLNLVSVRMLERTCALSAIPAPTFAEGARAEVVRQWWLDEGLQEVSVDSVGNVIGKIRSGSIEGSPALVVCAHTDTVFGKDIKHGLRREGDLLIGPGVG
;
A
#
# COMPACT_ATOMS: atom_id res chain seq x y z
N MET A 1 9.84 -20.71 17.87
CA MET A 1 9.65 -19.35 17.32
C MET A 1 9.81 -18.37 18.46
N ASN A 2 10.60 -17.31 18.25
CA ASN A 2 11.09 -16.47 19.34
C ASN A 2 10.07 -15.35 19.67
N SER A 3 9.83 -15.05 20.95
CA SER A 3 8.78 -14.10 21.42
C SER A 3 8.84 -12.70 20.79
N LEU A 4 10.00 -12.29 20.26
CA LEU A 4 10.22 -11.02 19.57
C LEU A 4 9.78 -11.03 18.10
N GLU A 5 9.93 -12.18 17.42
CA GLU A 5 9.47 -12.36 16.04
C GLU A 5 7.94 -12.31 15.98
N ASP A 6 7.27 -12.98 16.92
CA ASP A 6 5.81 -12.99 17.03
C ASP A 6 5.24 -11.58 17.29
N LYS A 7 5.90 -10.78 18.14
CA LYS A 7 5.51 -9.39 18.38
C LYS A 7 5.70 -8.51 17.15
N THR A 8 6.81 -8.68 16.43
CA THR A 8 7.09 -7.92 15.21
C THR A 8 6.08 -8.25 14.12
N LEU A 9 5.81 -9.54 13.91
CA LEU A 9 4.84 -10.00 12.92
C LEU A 9 3.42 -9.49 13.23
N ASN A 10 3.05 -9.46 14.52
CA ASN A 10 1.78 -8.89 14.96
C ASN A 10 1.70 -7.39 14.62
N LEU A 11 2.73 -6.60 14.94
CA LEU A 11 2.77 -5.17 14.64
C LEU A 11 2.70 -4.87 13.13
N VAL A 12 3.40 -5.66 12.30
CA VAL A 12 3.31 -5.53 10.84
C VAL A 12 1.90 -5.85 10.36
N SER A 13 1.26 -6.89 10.90
CA SER A 13 -0.10 -7.28 10.52
C SER A 13 -1.13 -6.22 10.89
N VAL A 14 -1.05 -5.66 12.10
CA VAL A 14 -1.95 -4.58 12.55
C VAL A 14 -1.84 -3.36 11.64
N ARG A 15 -0.62 -2.90 11.36
CA ARG A 15 -0.38 -1.76 10.46
C ARG A 15 -0.84 -2.04 9.04
N MET A 16 -0.68 -3.27 8.55
CA MET A 16 -1.19 -3.65 7.22
C MET A 16 -2.72 -3.54 7.16
N LEU A 17 -3.42 -4.05 8.18
CA LEU A 17 -4.88 -3.94 8.26
C LEU A 17 -5.35 -2.48 8.34
N GLU A 18 -4.68 -1.65 9.15
CA GLU A 18 -4.99 -0.22 9.26
C GLU A 18 -4.79 0.53 7.94
N ARG A 19 -3.67 0.27 7.24
CA ARG A 19 -3.40 0.85 5.92
C ARG A 19 -4.39 0.41 4.86
N THR A 20 -4.76 -0.86 4.87
CA THR A 20 -5.79 -1.41 3.98
C THR A 20 -7.12 -0.69 4.21
N CYS A 21 -7.56 -0.55 5.47
CA CYS A 21 -8.76 0.22 5.81
C CYS A 21 -8.67 1.68 5.32
N ALA A 22 -7.52 2.34 5.51
CA ALA A 22 -7.31 3.73 5.11
C ALA A 22 -7.36 3.90 3.58
N LEU A 23 -6.69 3.03 2.80
CA LEU A 23 -6.74 3.09 1.33
C LEU A 23 -8.12 2.75 0.79
N SER A 24 -8.79 1.72 1.33
CA SER A 24 -10.13 1.32 0.89
C SER A 24 -11.21 2.39 1.16
N ALA A 25 -10.95 3.36 2.04
CA ALA A 25 -11.82 4.51 2.24
C ALA A 25 -11.68 5.58 1.13
N ILE A 26 -10.61 5.55 0.34
CA ILE A 26 -10.34 6.51 -0.73
C ILE A 26 -10.84 5.91 -2.06
N PRO A 27 -11.78 6.54 -2.77
CA PRO A 27 -12.18 6.11 -4.10
C PRO A 27 -11.03 6.23 -5.09
N ALA A 28 -10.77 5.17 -5.85
CA ALA A 28 -9.79 5.16 -6.93
C ALA A 28 -10.27 4.26 -8.07
N PRO A 29 -11.33 4.66 -8.82
CA PRO A 29 -11.65 3.94 -10.05
C PRO A 29 -10.46 4.02 -11.01
N THR A 30 -10.35 3.06 -11.92
CA THR A 30 -9.30 3.04 -12.95
C THR A 30 -9.17 4.41 -13.63
N PHE A 31 -7.91 4.89 -13.76
CA PHE A 31 -7.49 6.21 -14.22
C PHE A 31 -7.76 7.40 -13.29
N ALA A 32 -8.19 7.16 -12.04
CA ALA A 32 -8.39 8.20 -11.03
C ALA A 32 -7.72 7.85 -9.69
N GLU A 33 -6.53 7.27 -9.74
CA GLU A 33 -5.78 6.71 -8.60
C GLU A 33 -5.05 7.75 -7.76
N GLY A 34 -4.92 8.99 -8.25
CA GLY A 34 -4.00 10.00 -7.72
C GLY A 34 -4.10 10.24 -6.21
N ALA A 35 -5.30 10.20 -5.63
CA ALA A 35 -5.47 10.37 -4.18
C ALA A 35 -4.87 9.20 -3.37
N ARG A 36 -5.02 7.95 -3.84
CA ARG A 36 -4.38 6.79 -3.21
C ARG A 36 -2.87 6.80 -3.43
N ALA A 37 -2.43 7.15 -4.64
CA ALA A 37 -1.01 7.27 -4.97
C ALA A 37 -0.29 8.25 -4.02
N GLU A 38 -0.88 9.41 -3.76
CA GLU A 38 -0.28 10.40 -2.85
C GLU A 38 -0.20 9.90 -1.40
N VAL A 39 -1.22 9.20 -0.91
CA VAL A 39 -1.19 8.60 0.43
C VAL A 39 -0.08 7.55 0.55
N VAL A 40 0.06 6.68 -0.46
CA VAL A 40 1.15 5.67 -0.48
C VAL A 40 2.52 6.35 -0.51
N ARG A 41 2.68 7.37 -1.37
CA ARG A 41 3.92 8.16 -1.44
C ARG A 41 4.25 8.77 -0.08
N GLN A 42 3.29 9.40 0.59
CA GLN A 42 3.52 10.04 1.88
C GLN A 42 3.89 9.02 2.96
N TRP A 43 3.22 7.86 3.01
CA TRP A 43 3.59 6.79 3.94
C TRP A 43 5.03 6.32 3.76
N TRP A 44 5.48 6.16 2.53
CA TRP A 44 6.86 5.76 2.26
C TRP A 44 7.87 6.82 2.70
N LEU A 45 7.60 8.10 2.42
CA LEU A 45 8.44 9.22 2.86
C LEU A 45 8.49 9.29 4.41
N ASP A 46 7.35 9.18 5.08
CA ASP A 46 7.25 9.22 6.55
C ASP A 46 7.96 8.05 7.22
N GLU A 47 8.01 6.89 6.55
CA GLU A 47 8.78 5.72 6.99
C GLU A 47 10.29 5.79 6.64
N GLY A 48 10.73 6.92 6.07
CA GLY A 48 12.14 7.21 5.82
C GLY A 48 12.65 6.74 4.47
N LEU A 49 11.79 6.27 3.56
CA LEU A 49 12.18 5.94 2.19
C LEU A 49 12.53 7.23 1.44
N GLN A 50 13.78 7.38 1.02
CA GLN A 50 14.27 8.62 0.41
C GLN A 50 14.04 8.68 -1.10
N GLU A 51 14.17 7.55 -1.78
CA GLU A 51 14.03 7.46 -3.24
C GLU A 51 12.57 7.09 -3.58
N VAL A 52 11.66 8.05 -3.47
CA VAL A 52 10.25 7.92 -3.84
C VAL A 52 9.88 8.92 -4.94
N SER A 53 9.32 8.42 -6.04
CA SER A 53 8.86 9.24 -7.17
C SER A 53 7.48 8.81 -7.62
N VAL A 54 6.75 9.74 -8.23
CA VAL A 54 5.54 9.45 -9.02
C VAL A 54 5.86 9.67 -10.48
N ASP A 55 5.63 8.68 -11.33
CA ASP A 55 5.87 8.82 -12.77
C ASP A 55 4.77 9.62 -13.48
N SER A 56 4.90 9.82 -14.80
CA SER A 56 3.96 10.62 -15.59
C SER A 56 2.55 10.02 -15.70
N VAL A 57 2.37 8.74 -15.37
CA VAL A 57 1.07 8.06 -15.43
C VAL A 57 0.49 7.78 -14.02
N GLY A 58 1.17 8.21 -12.96
CA GLY A 58 0.68 8.15 -11.59
C GLY A 58 1.16 6.95 -10.77
N ASN A 59 2.12 6.15 -11.27
CA ASN A 59 2.68 5.05 -10.47
C ASN A 59 3.59 5.60 -9.38
N VAL A 60 3.41 5.12 -8.15
CA VAL A 60 4.34 5.41 -7.05
C VAL A 60 5.46 4.38 -7.06
N ILE A 61 6.69 4.85 -7.21
CA ILE A 61 7.89 4.01 -7.34
C ILE A 61 8.82 4.35 -6.19
N GLY A 62 9.19 3.34 -5.41
CA GLY A 62 10.06 3.47 -4.24
C GLY A 62 11.26 2.52 -4.35
N LYS A 63 12.46 3.03 -4.09
CA LYS A 63 13.69 2.20 -4.06
C LYS A 63 14.23 2.10 -2.64
N ILE A 64 14.13 0.89 -2.07
CA ILE A 64 14.54 0.60 -0.69
C ILE A 64 16.05 0.63 -0.51
N ARG A 65 16.79 0.03 -1.46
CA ARG A 65 18.26 -0.01 -1.45
C ARG A 65 18.81 -0.31 -2.83
N SER A 66 20.03 0.13 -3.09
CA SER A 66 20.85 -0.38 -4.19
C SER A 66 21.42 -1.76 -3.83
N GLY A 67 21.75 -2.56 -4.85
CA GLY A 67 22.56 -3.76 -4.66
C GLY A 67 23.96 -3.41 -4.15
N SER A 68 24.59 -4.34 -3.43
CA SER A 68 25.97 -4.16 -2.93
C SER A 68 27.03 -4.22 -4.05
N ILE A 69 26.67 -4.77 -5.21
CA ILE A 69 27.53 -4.91 -6.38
C ILE A 69 26.81 -4.27 -7.57
N GLU A 70 27.54 -3.48 -8.36
CA GLU A 70 27.03 -2.91 -9.61
C GLU A 70 26.54 -4.02 -10.55
N GLY A 71 25.38 -3.82 -11.18
CA GLY A 71 24.75 -4.83 -12.03
C GLY A 71 24.03 -5.96 -11.28
N SER A 72 23.91 -5.91 -9.95
CA SER A 72 23.07 -6.85 -9.22
C SER A 72 21.61 -6.84 -9.74
N PRO A 73 20.94 -8.00 -9.83
CA PRO A 73 19.56 -8.07 -10.26
C PRO A 73 18.64 -7.32 -9.28
N ALA A 74 17.60 -6.68 -9.81
CA ALA A 74 16.57 -6.03 -9.02
C ALA A 74 15.41 -7.01 -8.72
N LEU A 75 14.86 -6.94 -7.50
CA LEU A 75 13.57 -7.52 -7.16
C LEU A 75 12.53 -6.40 -7.12
N VAL A 76 11.44 -6.56 -7.88
CA VAL A 76 10.32 -5.62 -7.88
C VAL A 76 9.12 -6.28 -7.21
N VAL A 77 8.53 -5.59 -6.24
CA VAL A 77 7.24 -5.95 -5.66
C VAL A 77 6.25 -4.90 -6.13
N CYS A 78 5.19 -5.32 -6.82
CA CYS A 78 4.17 -4.43 -7.37
C CYS A 78 2.76 -4.87 -7.00
N ALA A 79 1.88 -3.88 -6.88
CA ALA A 79 0.44 -4.02 -6.73
C ALA A 79 -0.21 -2.82 -7.42
N HIS A 80 -1.48 -2.96 -7.82
CA HIS A 80 -2.22 -1.86 -8.43
C HIS A 80 -3.01 -1.10 -7.35
N THR A 81 -3.21 0.21 -7.56
CA THR A 81 -3.90 1.08 -6.59
C THR A 81 -5.35 1.35 -6.96
N ASP A 82 -5.70 1.15 -8.24
CA ASP A 82 -7.05 1.31 -8.75
C ASP A 82 -8.00 0.23 -8.25
N THR A 83 -9.29 0.50 -8.42
CA THR A 83 -10.39 -0.35 -8.02
C THR A 83 -11.42 -0.40 -9.12
N VAL A 84 -12.14 -1.50 -9.20
CA VAL A 84 -13.28 -1.65 -10.12
C VAL A 84 -14.50 -0.81 -9.70
N PHE A 85 -14.46 -0.21 -8.51
CA PHE A 85 -15.60 0.48 -7.92
C PHE A 85 -15.56 1.99 -8.21
N GLY A 86 -16.69 2.51 -8.70
CA GLY A 86 -16.87 3.94 -8.96
C GLY A 86 -16.86 4.80 -7.69
N LYS A 87 -16.84 6.12 -7.87
CA LYS A 87 -16.86 7.09 -6.77
C LYS A 87 -18.21 7.14 -6.03
N ASP A 88 -19.28 6.70 -6.69
CA ASP A 88 -20.67 6.87 -6.21
C ASP A 88 -21.14 5.78 -5.24
N ILE A 89 -20.30 4.77 -4.96
CA ILE A 89 -20.61 3.76 -3.96
C ILE A 89 -20.08 4.16 -2.58
N LYS A 90 -20.56 3.48 -1.53
CA LYS A 90 -19.98 3.63 -0.20
C LYS A 90 -18.60 2.96 -0.13
N HIS A 91 -17.56 3.77 0.04
CA HIS A 91 -16.19 3.31 0.29
C HIS A 91 -15.93 3.04 1.78
N GLY A 92 -14.86 2.31 2.07
CA GLY A 92 -14.49 1.86 3.40
C GLY A 92 -14.87 0.42 3.70
N LEU A 93 -14.21 -0.15 4.72
CA LEU A 93 -14.34 -1.56 5.07
C LEU A 93 -15.19 -1.73 6.32
N ARG A 94 -15.95 -2.83 6.37
CA ARG A 94 -16.57 -3.34 7.59
C ARG A 94 -15.90 -4.64 8.02
N ARG A 95 -15.82 -4.86 9.32
CA ARG A 95 -15.29 -6.11 9.89
C ARG A 95 -16.44 -7.07 10.21
N GLU A 96 -16.32 -8.31 9.76
CA GLU A 96 -17.19 -9.44 10.13
C GLU A 96 -16.31 -10.59 10.61
N GLY A 97 -16.23 -10.76 11.93
CA GLY A 97 -15.29 -11.69 12.55
C GLY A 97 -13.85 -11.36 12.15
N ASP A 98 -13.21 -12.32 11.49
CA ASP A 98 -11.83 -12.20 11.01
C ASP A 98 -11.71 -11.59 9.61
N LEU A 99 -12.82 -11.27 8.96
CA LEU A 99 -12.86 -10.74 7.59
C LEU A 99 -13.01 -9.22 7.58
N LEU A 100 -12.26 -8.56 6.70
CA LEU A 100 -12.53 -7.20 6.25
C LEU A 100 -13.23 -7.26 4.90
N ILE A 101 -14.37 -6.58 4.78
CA ILE A 101 -15.23 -6.65 3.58
C ILE A 101 -15.59 -5.23 3.15
N GLY A 102 -15.40 -4.95 1.86
CA GLY A 102 -15.72 -3.66 1.25
C GLY A 102 -15.03 -3.47 -0.10
N PRO A 103 -15.22 -2.32 -0.76
CA PRO A 103 -14.57 -2.04 -2.03
C PRO A 103 -13.07 -1.80 -1.86
N GLY A 104 -12.28 -2.35 -2.78
CA GLY A 104 -10.84 -2.13 -2.81
C GLY A 104 -10.07 -2.79 -1.67
N VAL A 105 -10.62 -3.84 -1.05
CA VAL A 105 -9.88 -4.84 -0.27
C VAL A 105 -9.99 -6.19 -0.99
N GLY A 106 -8.88 -6.92 -1.05
CA GLY A 106 -8.77 -8.25 -1.66
C GLY A 106 -8.03 -9.18 -0.73
#